data_AF-E3RVD2-F1
#
_entry.id   AF-E3RVD2-F1
#
_cell.length_a   1.000
_cell.length_b   1.000
_cell.length_c   1.000
_cell.angle_alpha   90.00
_cell.angle_beta   90.00
_cell.angle_gamma   90.00
#
_symmetry.space_group_name_H-M   'P 1'
#
loop_
_entity.id
_entity.type
_entity.pdbx_description
1 polymer ?
#
loop_
_entity_poly.entity_id
_entity_poly.type
_entity_poly.pdbx_seq_one_letter_code
_entity_poly.pdbx_strand_id
1 'polypeptide(L)'
;MSTISSRSTRISSQDSQDLHGNLEGKPPLPYTVGATFTAYRHKPPAPFGHGYGNPWPPFKTGKFWLPQLEYCLSQLPFPGCTLKECCTLAITDLIRTGYSYSAQVVVVNKTMVAKIYDPLYDNGFDCYDNKRDVIVLADGDYSREAVAYENLQRSAEARKCIPEYYGSWTTQVQTTIGDKAYLRHVRIILMENVPGAVMSSVRPQLLPETTRSRIMQKILEADTIVYNAGVHHRDMSPRNIMLVSRPDVHTASDPRVVIIDFNVSNLLDLSARCRGDVNLDAIHKTWPGRMVGPITRFWDKLTEFEVRGWVADDVGAANEWLWGCFRDREDYVPVVRGDSREECPRLVDVEEFTRCVSEDDGEDDEVVFRGWGA
;
A
#
# COMPACT_ATOMS: atom_id res chain seq x y z
N MET A 1 10.31 46.32 10.30
CA MET A 1 9.13 46.06 9.45
C MET A 1 9.54 45.02 8.43
N SER A 2 9.25 43.75 8.71
CA SER A 2 9.68 42.61 7.89
C SER A 2 8.44 41.92 7.34
N THR A 3 8.30 41.95 6.01
CA THR A 3 7.21 41.35 5.26
C THR A 3 7.39 39.84 5.19
N ILE A 4 6.42 39.12 5.78
CA ILE A 4 6.29 37.66 5.70
C ILE A 4 5.73 37.32 4.30
N SER A 5 6.52 36.61 3.50
CA SER A 5 6.09 36.08 2.21
C SER A 5 5.27 34.80 2.44
N SER A 6 3.95 34.92 2.28
CA SER A 6 3.04 33.78 2.26
C SER A 6 3.22 32.99 0.96
N ARG A 7 3.68 31.74 1.06
CA ARG A 7 3.63 30.77 -0.05
C ARG A 7 2.16 30.43 -0.32
N SER A 8 1.55 31.16 -1.25
CA SER A 8 0.28 30.79 -1.87
C SER A 8 0.59 29.74 -2.93
N THR A 9 0.29 28.47 -2.61
CA THR A 9 0.33 27.39 -3.60
C THR A 9 -0.82 27.63 -4.57
N ARG A 10 -0.49 28.05 -5.80
CA ARG A 10 -1.46 28.16 -6.90
C ARG A 10 -1.99 26.77 -7.21
N ILE A 11 -3.30 26.63 -7.04
CA ILE A 11 -4.12 25.51 -7.51
C ILE A 11 -3.86 25.35 -9.01
N SER A 12 -3.47 24.15 -9.42
CA SER A 12 -3.20 23.79 -10.81
C SER A 12 -4.50 23.78 -11.60
N SER A 13 -4.47 24.26 -12.85
CA SER A 13 -5.61 24.27 -13.77
C SER A 13 -6.12 22.88 -14.17
N GLN A 14 -5.58 21.79 -13.60
CA GLN A 14 -6.12 20.44 -13.69
C GLN A 14 -7.14 20.12 -12.59
N ASP A 15 -7.20 20.89 -11.50
CA ASP A 15 -8.19 20.69 -10.42
C ASP A 15 -9.61 21.16 -10.78
N SER A 16 -9.79 21.85 -11.92
CA SER A 16 -11.12 22.33 -12.35
C SER A 16 -12.00 21.25 -12.97
N GLN A 17 -11.47 20.04 -13.22
CA GLN A 17 -12.23 18.93 -13.79
C GLN A 17 -12.88 18.03 -12.72
N ASP A 18 -12.45 18.12 -11.45
CA ASP A 18 -13.02 17.37 -10.32
C ASP A 18 -14.35 17.96 -9.80
N LEU A 19 -14.80 19.10 -10.32
CA LEU A 19 -16.09 19.73 -9.99
C LEU A 19 -17.31 19.04 -10.64
N HIS A 20 -17.10 18.04 -11.50
CA HIS A 20 -18.17 17.24 -12.10
C HIS A 20 -18.36 15.86 -11.45
N GLY A 21 -17.67 15.57 -10.34
CA GLY A 21 -18.07 14.48 -9.44
C GLY A 21 -19.43 14.79 -8.82
N ASN A 22 -20.26 13.76 -8.59
CA ASN A 22 -21.65 13.86 -8.15
C ASN A 22 -21.84 14.68 -6.85
N LEU A 23 -21.91 16.01 -7.00
CA LEU A 23 -22.18 17.00 -5.95
C LEU A 23 -23.65 16.95 -5.51
N GLU A 24 -24.53 16.42 -6.36
CA GLU A 24 -25.97 16.46 -6.13
C GLU A 24 -26.33 15.70 -4.84
N GLY A 25 -26.88 16.44 -3.88
CA GLY A 25 -27.42 15.88 -2.64
C GLY A 25 -26.38 15.52 -1.58
N LYS A 26 -25.11 15.94 -1.70
CA LYS A 26 -24.11 15.78 -0.62
C LYS A 26 -24.00 17.05 0.24
N PRO A 27 -23.96 16.93 1.58
CA PRO A 27 -23.73 18.08 2.47
C PRO A 27 -22.26 18.56 2.37
N PRO A 28 -21.97 19.80 2.79
CA PRO A 28 -20.60 20.34 2.78
C PRO A 28 -19.59 19.41 3.49
N LEU A 29 -18.39 19.30 2.92
CA LEU A 29 -17.32 18.49 3.51
C LEU A 29 -16.97 18.95 4.94
N PRO A 30 -17.01 18.06 5.94
CA PRO A 30 -16.69 18.40 7.33
C PRO A 30 -15.16 18.40 7.59
N TYR A 31 -14.36 17.95 6.62
CA TYR A 31 -12.92 17.76 6.74
C TYR A 31 -12.16 19.00 6.27
N THR A 32 -12.29 20.10 7.01
CA THR A 32 -11.65 21.38 6.71
C THR A 32 -10.62 21.76 7.76
N VAL A 33 -9.64 22.60 7.39
CA VAL A 33 -8.63 23.10 8.34
C VAL A 33 -9.31 23.81 9.51
N GLY A 34 -8.88 23.46 10.73
CA GLY A 34 -9.46 23.95 11.97
C GLY A 34 -10.61 23.10 12.51
N ALA A 35 -11.17 22.18 11.72
CA ALA A 35 -12.17 21.25 12.22
C ALA A 35 -11.57 20.28 13.25
N THR A 36 -12.36 19.93 14.26
CA THR A 36 -11.95 19.04 15.35
C THR A 36 -12.95 17.92 15.54
N PHE A 37 -12.47 16.71 15.80
CA PHE A 37 -13.30 15.56 16.12
C PHE A 37 -12.70 14.71 17.23
N THR A 38 -13.57 14.08 18.02
CA THR A 38 -13.17 13.10 19.03
C THR A 38 -13.21 11.71 18.41
N ALA A 39 -12.05 11.06 18.31
CA ALA A 39 -11.93 9.71 17.80
C ALA A 39 -11.72 8.72 18.95
N TYR A 40 -12.35 7.55 18.84
CA TYR A 40 -12.25 6.44 19.78
C TYR A 40 -11.49 5.29 19.14
N ARG A 41 -10.61 4.65 19.89
CA ARG A 41 -9.84 3.50 19.41
C ARG A 41 -10.81 2.41 18.97
N HIS A 42 -10.54 1.80 17.84
CA HIS A 42 -11.40 0.81 17.22
C HIS A 42 -10.57 -0.42 16.82
N LYS A 43 -11.08 -1.61 17.13
CA LYS A 43 -10.61 -2.86 16.55
C LYS A 43 -11.42 -3.12 15.28
N PRO A 44 -10.80 -3.11 14.09
CA PRO A 44 -11.50 -3.38 12.84
C PRO A 44 -12.18 -4.74 12.83
N PRO A 45 -13.22 -4.94 12.00
CA PRO A 45 -13.69 -6.27 11.66
C PRO A 45 -12.62 -7.06 10.90
N ALA A 46 -12.82 -8.38 10.78
CA ALA A 46 -11.98 -9.21 9.92
C ALA A 46 -11.97 -8.68 8.47
N PRO A 47 -10.82 -8.70 7.78
CA PRO A 47 -10.69 -8.17 6.43
C PRO A 47 -11.54 -8.98 5.44
N PHE A 48 -12.19 -8.32 4.50
CA PHE A 48 -13.00 -8.99 3.47
C PHE A 48 -12.81 -8.36 2.09
N GLY A 49 -13.29 -9.06 1.06
CA GLY A 49 -13.12 -8.68 -0.34
C GLY A 49 -11.67 -8.79 -0.83
N HIS A 50 -11.42 -8.43 -2.10
CA HIS A 50 -10.08 -8.43 -2.71
C HIS A 50 -9.24 -9.71 -2.51
N GLY A 51 -9.86 -10.87 -2.30
CA GLY A 51 -9.18 -12.15 -2.14
C GLY A 51 -9.22 -12.77 -0.75
N TYR A 52 -9.65 -12.02 0.27
CA TYR A 52 -9.95 -12.60 1.57
C TYR A 52 -11.11 -13.59 1.49
N GLY A 53 -10.97 -14.73 2.20
CA GLY A 53 -11.99 -15.78 2.28
C GLY A 53 -13.12 -15.47 3.27
N ASN A 54 -13.01 -14.40 4.05
CA ASN A 54 -14.03 -14.00 5.01
C ASN A 54 -15.33 -13.61 4.29
N PRO A 55 -16.50 -13.93 4.86
CA PRO A 55 -17.79 -13.54 4.31
C PRO A 55 -17.88 -12.02 4.11
N TRP A 56 -18.50 -11.61 3.00
CA TRP A 56 -18.85 -10.22 2.79
C TRP A 56 -19.95 -9.80 3.76
N PRO A 57 -19.96 -8.54 4.22
CA PRO A 57 -21.14 -7.97 4.86
C PRO A 57 -22.33 -7.97 3.89
N PRO A 58 -23.58 -7.79 4.39
CA PRO A 58 -24.75 -7.64 3.53
C PRO A 58 -24.53 -6.59 2.44
N PHE A 59 -24.40 -7.05 1.20
CA PHE A 59 -24.08 -6.22 0.04
C PHE A 59 -25.35 -5.84 -0.71
N LYS A 60 -25.47 -4.57 -1.11
CA LYS A 60 -26.64 -4.01 -1.80
C LYS A 60 -27.95 -4.39 -1.09
N THR A 61 -28.07 -3.96 0.17
CA THR A 61 -29.24 -4.24 1.01
C THR A 61 -30.56 -3.75 0.38
N GLY A 62 -31.71 -4.11 0.96
CA GLY A 62 -33.03 -3.65 0.47
C GLY A 62 -33.23 -2.12 0.44
N LYS A 63 -32.29 -1.34 1.01
CA LYS A 63 -32.25 0.13 0.95
C LYS A 63 -31.31 0.67 -0.11
N PHE A 64 -30.65 -0.19 -0.89
CA PHE A 64 -29.65 0.20 -1.89
C PHE A 64 -30.21 1.08 -3.02
N TRP A 65 -31.52 1.17 -3.19
CA TRP A 65 -32.15 2.09 -4.13
C TRP A 65 -32.15 3.55 -3.63
N LEU A 66 -32.01 3.82 -2.33
CA LEU A 66 -32.02 5.17 -1.73
C LEU A 66 -30.85 6.04 -2.23
N PRO A 67 -31.00 7.36 -2.43
CA PRO A 67 -29.88 8.27 -2.70
C PRO A 67 -28.70 8.07 -1.72
N GLN A 68 -27.45 8.31 -2.15
CA GLN A 68 -26.25 7.97 -1.36
C GLN A 68 -26.27 8.56 0.07
N LEU A 69 -26.73 9.80 0.23
CA LEU A 69 -26.90 10.43 1.54
C LEU A 69 -27.84 9.64 2.45
N GLU A 70 -29.05 9.34 1.96
CA GLU A 70 -30.04 8.57 2.71
C GLU A 70 -29.55 7.14 2.97
N TYR A 71 -28.89 6.52 2.00
CA TYR A 71 -28.31 5.19 2.14
C TYR A 71 -27.28 5.16 3.28
N CYS A 72 -26.34 6.10 3.31
CA CYS A 72 -25.30 6.23 4.33
C CYS A 72 -25.87 6.57 5.72
N LEU A 73 -26.99 7.30 5.79
CA LEU A 73 -27.66 7.58 7.07
C LEU A 73 -28.53 6.43 7.56
N SER A 74 -28.96 5.55 6.66
CA SER A 74 -29.88 4.45 6.97
C SER A 74 -29.22 3.17 7.48
N GLN A 75 -27.88 3.12 7.44
CA GLN A 75 -27.05 1.97 7.78
C GLN A 75 -25.82 2.40 8.59
N LEU A 76 -25.42 1.54 9.51
CA LEU A 76 -24.15 1.71 10.23
C LEU A 76 -23.02 1.01 9.46
N PRO A 77 -21.78 1.50 9.58
CA PRO A 77 -20.61 0.78 9.09
C PRO A 77 -20.53 -0.62 9.71
N PHE A 78 -19.89 -1.54 9.03
CA PHE A 78 -19.70 -2.92 9.45
C PHE A 78 -19.08 -2.96 10.87
N PRO A 79 -19.63 -3.77 11.80
CA PRO A 79 -19.29 -3.67 13.20
C PRO A 79 -17.88 -4.19 13.48
N GLY A 80 -17.14 -3.46 14.30
CA GLY A 80 -15.94 -3.91 14.98
C GLY A 80 -16.10 -3.72 16.49
N CYS A 81 -15.02 -3.43 17.20
CA CYS A 81 -15.07 -3.17 18.65
C CYS A 81 -14.48 -1.79 18.98
N THR A 82 -15.34 -0.86 19.39
CA THR A 82 -14.93 0.45 19.92
C THR A 82 -14.44 0.30 21.36
N LEU A 83 -13.25 0.83 21.64
CA LEU A 83 -12.63 0.84 22.95
C LEU A 83 -12.81 2.20 23.63
N LYS A 84 -12.49 2.27 24.93
CA LYS A 84 -12.63 3.49 25.74
C LYS A 84 -11.58 4.56 25.46
N GLU A 85 -10.41 4.15 24.94
CA GLU A 85 -9.34 5.08 24.57
C GLU A 85 -9.83 6.06 23.50
N CYS A 86 -9.61 7.35 23.72
CA CYS A 86 -10.01 8.39 22.81
C CYS A 86 -8.94 9.48 22.68
N CYS A 87 -8.98 10.20 21.57
CA CYS A 87 -8.15 11.37 21.34
C CYS A 87 -8.94 12.44 20.59
N THR A 88 -8.50 13.69 20.72
CA THR A 88 -9.00 14.81 19.91
C THR A 88 -8.08 15.01 18.72
N LEU A 89 -8.66 15.06 17.53
CA LEU A 89 -7.97 15.25 16.27
C LEU A 89 -8.38 16.61 15.70
N ALA A 90 -7.42 17.50 15.54
CA ALA A 90 -7.60 18.80 14.90
C ALA A 90 -6.96 18.79 13.52
N ILE A 91 -7.73 19.08 12.47
CA ILE A 91 -7.22 19.17 11.10
C ILE A 91 -6.35 20.42 10.98
N THR A 92 -5.08 20.22 10.64
CA THR A 92 -4.09 21.28 10.49
C THR A 92 -3.70 21.53 9.05
N ASP A 93 -3.89 20.54 8.17
CA ASP A 93 -3.63 20.67 6.72
C ASP A 93 -4.44 19.63 5.94
N LEU A 94 -4.58 19.83 4.63
CA LEU A 94 -5.31 18.95 3.72
C LEU A 94 -4.34 18.27 2.75
N ILE A 95 -4.43 16.95 2.63
CA ILE A 95 -3.65 16.19 1.63
C ILE A 95 -4.55 15.88 0.43
N ARG A 96 -5.72 15.28 0.68
CA ARG A 96 -6.70 14.94 -0.35
C ARG A 96 -8.09 14.89 0.25
N THR A 97 -8.95 15.84 -0.09
CA THR A 97 -10.36 15.87 0.36
C THR A 97 -11.26 16.28 -0.79
N GLY A 98 -12.47 15.73 -0.87
CA GLY A 98 -13.35 15.92 -2.02
C GLY A 98 -14.58 15.04 -1.98
N TYR A 99 -15.53 15.31 -2.89
CA TYR A 99 -16.84 14.66 -2.91
C TYR A 99 -16.88 13.30 -3.61
N SER A 100 -15.76 12.86 -4.19
CA SER A 100 -15.63 11.61 -4.95
C SER A 100 -14.36 10.83 -4.62
N TYR A 101 -13.81 11.00 -3.42
CA TYR A 101 -12.64 10.25 -2.97
C TYR A 101 -13.05 9.17 -1.98
N SER A 102 -12.62 7.93 -2.23
CA SER A 102 -12.89 6.77 -1.36
C SER A 102 -12.39 6.94 0.08
N ALA A 103 -11.31 7.70 0.25
CA ALA A 103 -10.83 8.13 1.55
C ALA A 103 -10.39 9.60 1.52
N GLN A 104 -10.78 10.32 2.56
CA GLN A 104 -10.37 11.69 2.84
C GLN A 104 -9.07 11.64 3.64
N VAL A 105 -8.05 12.38 3.23
CA VAL A 105 -6.70 12.35 3.81
C VAL A 105 -6.34 13.74 4.27
N VAL A 106 -6.11 13.88 5.57
CA VAL A 106 -5.85 15.17 6.22
C VAL A 106 -4.70 15.05 7.22
N VAL A 107 -3.95 16.13 7.41
CA VAL A 107 -2.96 16.20 8.49
C VAL A 107 -3.68 16.62 9.76
N VAL A 108 -3.51 15.85 10.83
CA VAL A 108 -4.08 16.11 12.14
C VAL A 108 -3.00 16.31 13.18
N ASN A 109 -3.23 17.26 14.09
CA ASN A 109 -2.33 17.59 15.19
C ASN A 109 -0.89 17.89 14.71
N LYS A 110 -0.73 18.39 13.47
CA LYS A 110 0.52 18.71 12.77
C LYS A 110 1.44 17.54 12.40
N THR A 111 1.43 16.46 13.18
CA THR A 111 2.42 15.37 13.07
C THR A 111 1.87 14.06 12.53
N MET A 112 0.54 13.93 12.41
CA MET A 112 -0.11 12.70 11.97
C MET A 112 -0.95 12.92 10.72
N VAL A 113 -1.17 11.86 9.98
CA VAL A 113 -2.15 11.80 8.90
C VAL A 113 -3.34 10.97 9.37
N ALA A 114 -4.55 11.51 9.18
CA ALA A 114 -5.79 10.78 9.30
C ALA A 114 -6.30 10.42 7.91
N LYS A 115 -6.41 9.11 7.65
CA LYS A 115 -7.12 8.57 6.48
C LYS A 115 -8.51 8.15 6.93
N ILE A 116 -9.51 8.83 6.40
CA ILE A 116 -10.89 8.81 6.85
C ILE A 116 -11.77 8.17 5.77
N TYR A 117 -12.40 7.04 6.10
CA TYR A 117 -13.24 6.26 5.20
C TYR A 117 -14.71 6.67 5.41
N ASP A 118 -15.08 7.83 4.85
CA ASP A 118 -16.46 8.33 4.91
C ASP A 118 -17.21 7.95 3.62
N PRO A 119 -18.10 6.94 3.67
CA PRO A 119 -18.80 6.44 2.48
C PRO A 119 -19.70 7.50 1.83
N LEU A 120 -20.06 8.56 2.55
CA LEU A 120 -20.85 9.67 1.98
C LEU A 120 -20.09 10.43 0.89
N TYR A 121 -18.75 10.47 0.98
CA TYR A 121 -17.90 11.22 0.05
C TYR A 121 -17.11 10.32 -0.92
N ASP A 122 -17.38 9.02 -0.91
CA ASP A 122 -16.93 8.10 -1.96
C ASP A 122 -17.64 8.39 -3.28
N ASN A 123 -16.99 8.04 -4.39
CA ASN A 123 -17.60 7.98 -5.69
C ASN A 123 -18.65 6.86 -5.72
N GLY A 124 -19.92 7.28 -5.67
CA GLY A 124 -21.09 6.38 -5.61
C GLY A 124 -21.33 5.58 -6.89
N PHE A 125 -20.58 5.81 -7.95
CA PHE A 125 -20.76 5.19 -9.25
C PHE A 125 -19.45 4.61 -9.77
N ASP A 126 -19.52 3.50 -10.52
CA ASP A 126 -18.37 2.94 -11.23
C ASP A 126 -18.18 3.62 -12.60
N CYS A 127 -17.19 3.17 -13.38
CA CYS A 127 -16.90 3.72 -14.71
C CYS A 127 -17.99 3.46 -15.77
N TYR A 128 -19.04 2.71 -15.41
CA TYR A 128 -20.20 2.41 -16.26
C TYR A 128 -21.48 3.03 -15.68
N ASP A 129 -21.35 4.01 -14.78
CA ASP A 129 -22.45 4.68 -14.09
C ASP A 129 -23.35 3.73 -13.27
N ASN A 130 -22.84 2.55 -12.88
CA ASN A 130 -23.58 1.70 -11.96
C ASN A 130 -23.35 2.18 -10.53
N LYS A 131 -24.45 2.26 -9.79
CA LYS A 131 -24.38 2.56 -8.36
C LYS A 131 -23.54 1.50 -7.62
N ARG A 132 -22.68 1.98 -6.73
CA ARG A 132 -21.79 1.20 -5.87
C ARG A 132 -22.27 1.18 -4.42
N ASP A 133 -21.98 0.10 -3.72
CA ASP A 133 -22.22 0.00 -2.28
C ASP A 133 -21.07 0.64 -1.50
N VAL A 134 -21.11 1.97 -1.40
CA VAL A 134 -20.03 2.77 -0.80
C VAL A 134 -19.74 2.42 0.66
N ILE A 135 -20.73 1.91 1.40
CA ILE A 135 -20.54 1.50 2.80
C ILE A 135 -19.65 0.25 2.85
N VAL A 136 -20.01 -0.78 2.09
CA VAL A 136 -19.24 -2.03 2.05
C VAL A 136 -17.84 -1.80 1.49
N LEU A 137 -17.69 -0.90 0.52
CA LEU A 137 -16.39 -0.53 -0.04
C LEU A 137 -15.51 0.16 1.01
N ALA A 138 -16.02 1.19 1.68
CA ALA A 138 -15.31 1.90 2.74
C ALA A 138 -14.89 0.97 3.90
N ASP A 139 -15.78 0.07 4.33
CA ASP A 139 -15.48 -0.92 5.37
C ASP A 139 -14.43 -1.94 4.92
N GLY A 140 -14.47 -2.35 3.65
CA GLY A 140 -13.49 -3.25 3.06
C GLY A 140 -12.11 -2.60 3.02
N ASP A 141 -12.02 -1.38 2.49
CA ASP A 141 -10.78 -0.61 2.41
C ASP A 141 -10.16 -0.40 3.79
N TYR A 142 -10.99 0.02 4.77
CA TYR A 142 -10.58 0.21 6.15
C TYR A 142 -10.05 -1.08 6.79
N SER A 143 -10.80 -2.19 6.71
CA SER A 143 -10.43 -3.44 7.37
C SER A 143 -9.16 -4.07 6.79
N ARG A 144 -8.97 -4.02 5.46
CA ARG A 144 -7.77 -4.53 4.80
C ARG A 144 -6.53 -3.69 5.11
N GLU A 145 -6.66 -2.36 5.08
CA GLU A 145 -5.54 -1.49 5.40
C GLU A 145 -5.12 -1.62 6.87
N ALA A 146 -6.09 -1.65 7.78
CA ALA A 146 -5.82 -1.78 9.20
C ALA A 146 -5.12 -3.11 9.55
N VAL A 147 -5.59 -4.24 8.99
CA VAL A 147 -4.97 -5.54 9.27
C VAL A 147 -3.55 -5.63 8.69
N ALA A 148 -3.30 -4.99 7.55
CA ALA A 148 -1.96 -4.93 6.95
C ALA A 148 -1.00 -4.18 7.87
N TYR A 149 -1.36 -2.98 8.32
CA TYR A 149 -0.54 -2.23 9.27
C TYR A 149 -0.31 -2.99 10.57
N GLU A 150 -1.35 -3.62 11.14
CA GLU A 150 -1.24 -4.43 12.36
C GLU A 150 -0.28 -5.61 12.20
N ASN A 151 -0.31 -6.29 11.05
CA ASN A 151 0.61 -7.38 10.78
C ASN A 151 2.05 -6.88 10.59
N LEU A 152 2.25 -5.78 9.85
CA LEU A 152 3.57 -5.21 9.60
C LEU A 152 4.24 -4.67 10.87
N GLN A 153 3.47 -4.33 11.92
CA GLN A 153 4.04 -3.99 13.22
C GLN A 153 4.88 -5.12 13.84
N ARG A 154 4.74 -6.37 13.38
CA ARG A 154 5.49 -7.53 13.91
C ARG A 154 6.93 -7.61 13.38
N SER A 155 7.25 -6.97 12.26
CA SER A 155 8.60 -6.95 11.68
C SER A 155 9.26 -5.58 11.88
N ALA A 156 10.45 -5.57 12.50
CA ALA A 156 11.19 -4.33 12.72
C ALA A 156 11.70 -3.73 11.41
N GLU A 157 12.00 -4.57 10.43
CA GLU A 157 12.45 -4.24 9.09
C GLU A 157 11.30 -3.60 8.31
N ALA A 158 10.11 -4.23 8.31
CA ALA A 158 8.94 -3.71 7.63
C ALA A 158 8.56 -2.31 8.15
N ARG A 159 8.61 -2.08 9.47
CA ARG A 159 8.35 -0.76 10.07
C ARG A 159 9.25 0.36 9.57
N LYS A 160 10.44 0.06 9.00
CA LYS A 160 11.31 1.09 8.39
C LYS A 160 10.80 1.55 7.03
N CYS A 161 10.05 0.68 6.35
CA CYS A 161 9.54 0.83 4.99
C CYS A 161 8.11 1.37 4.92
N ILE A 162 7.42 1.54 6.05
CA ILE A 162 6.04 2.07 6.11
C ILE A 162 5.95 3.26 7.08
N PRO A 163 4.87 4.05 7.04
CA PRO A 163 4.57 5.03 8.08
C PRO A 163 4.42 4.33 9.44
N GLU A 164 4.78 5.03 10.51
CA GLU A 164 4.40 4.60 11.85
C GLU A 164 2.86 4.53 11.97
N TYR A 165 2.34 3.43 12.52
CA TYR A 165 0.90 3.21 12.66
C TYR A 165 0.44 3.58 14.07
N TYR A 166 -0.34 4.66 14.18
CA TYR A 166 -0.94 5.12 15.43
C TYR A 166 -2.30 4.48 15.72
N GLY A 167 -2.74 3.59 14.84
CA GLY A 167 -3.89 2.73 15.08
C GLY A 167 -5.11 3.01 14.23
N SER A 168 -6.11 2.21 14.56
CA SER A 168 -7.44 2.23 14.00
C SER A 168 -8.42 2.90 14.95
N TRP A 169 -9.25 3.79 14.41
CA TRP A 169 -10.11 4.66 15.18
C TRP A 169 -11.48 4.80 14.51
N THR A 170 -12.46 5.29 15.28
CA THR A 170 -13.80 5.60 14.80
C THR A 170 -14.23 6.95 15.38
N THR A 171 -14.93 7.75 14.61
CA THR A 171 -15.51 9.02 15.06
C THR A 171 -16.99 9.10 14.67
N GLN A 172 -17.71 10.03 15.28
CA GLN A 172 -19.03 10.44 14.81
C GLN A 172 -18.89 11.78 14.09
N VAL A 173 -19.44 11.85 12.88
CA VAL A 173 -19.45 13.07 12.07
C VAL A 173 -20.89 13.54 11.94
N GLN A 174 -21.13 14.80 12.28
CA GLN A 174 -22.44 15.41 12.14
C GLN A 174 -22.72 15.73 10.67
N THR A 175 -23.91 15.39 10.21
CA THR A 175 -24.48 15.81 8.92
C THR A 175 -25.80 16.51 9.19
N THR A 176 -25.94 17.72 8.67
CA THR A 176 -27.19 18.46 8.75
C THR A 176 -27.95 18.35 7.43
N ILE A 177 -29.23 17.98 7.49
CA ILE A 177 -30.17 17.97 6.35
C ILE A 177 -31.38 18.80 6.75
N GLY A 178 -31.56 19.95 6.11
CA GLY A 178 -32.53 20.95 6.55
C GLY A 178 -32.28 21.33 8.01
N ASP A 179 -33.29 21.18 8.86
CA ASP A 179 -33.20 21.50 10.29
C ASP A 179 -32.80 20.30 11.17
N LYS A 180 -32.50 19.14 10.59
CA LYS A 180 -32.18 17.90 11.32
C LYS A 180 -30.68 17.60 11.29
N ALA A 181 -30.11 17.31 12.45
CA ALA A 181 -28.75 16.83 12.60
C ALA A 181 -28.74 15.30 12.75
N TYR A 182 -27.91 14.64 11.96
CA TYR A 182 -27.65 13.20 12.00
C TYR A 182 -26.19 12.95 12.38
N LEU A 183 -25.94 11.91 13.15
CA LEU A 183 -24.59 11.44 13.46
C LEU A 183 -24.32 10.17 12.67
N ARG A 184 -23.26 10.16 11.88
CA ARG A 184 -22.78 8.96 11.18
C ARG A 184 -21.43 8.54 11.73
N HIS A 185 -21.23 7.23 11.84
CA HIS A 185 -19.94 6.69 12.26
C HIS A 185 -19.00 6.61 11.06
N VAL A 186 -17.75 7.02 11.25
CA VAL A 186 -16.73 7.04 10.21
C VAL A 186 -15.47 6.38 10.73
N ARG A 187 -14.84 5.54 9.91
CA ARG A 187 -13.62 4.82 10.25
C ARG A 187 -12.39 5.64 9.89
N ILE A 188 -11.36 5.55 10.73
CA ILE A 188 -10.14 6.33 10.59
C ILE A 188 -8.94 5.42 10.83
N ILE A 189 -7.90 5.59 10.01
CA ILE A 189 -6.55 5.12 10.32
C ILE A 189 -5.66 6.34 10.58
N LEU A 190 -4.92 6.30 11.69
CA LEU A 190 -3.92 7.30 12.02
C LEU A 190 -2.52 6.75 11.76
N MET A 191 -1.70 7.55 11.07
CA MET A 191 -0.32 7.18 10.73
C MET A 191 0.62 8.39 10.73
N GLU A 192 1.93 8.14 10.67
CA GLU A 192 2.98 9.16 10.54
C GLU A 192 2.69 10.12 9.37
N ASN A 193 2.81 11.43 9.61
CA ASN A 193 2.91 12.40 8.52
C ASN A 193 4.33 12.36 7.92
N VAL A 194 4.50 11.52 6.89
CA VAL A 194 5.79 11.29 6.24
C VAL A 194 6.27 12.56 5.51
N PRO A 195 7.39 13.19 5.91
CA PRO A 195 7.85 14.45 5.34
C PRO A 195 8.63 14.21 4.03
N GLY A 196 7.94 13.76 2.98
CA GLY A 196 8.52 13.43 1.68
C GLY A 196 7.63 13.85 0.51
N ALA A 197 8.14 13.63 -0.70
CA ALA A 197 7.36 13.81 -1.92
C ALA A 197 6.72 12.47 -2.33
N VAL A 198 5.45 12.49 -2.72
CA VAL A 198 4.84 11.34 -3.41
C VAL A 198 5.60 11.13 -4.72
N MET A 199 6.05 9.92 -5.00
CA MET A 199 6.89 9.61 -6.17
C MET A 199 6.21 9.99 -7.50
N SER A 200 4.88 9.90 -7.59
CA SER A 200 4.11 10.35 -8.76
C SER A 200 4.22 11.85 -9.06
N SER A 201 4.62 12.68 -8.08
CA SER A 201 4.87 14.11 -8.25
C SER A 201 6.30 14.43 -8.71
N VAL A 202 7.22 13.47 -8.60
CA VAL A 202 8.61 13.63 -9.00
C VAL A 202 8.75 13.40 -10.50
N ARG A 203 9.50 14.28 -11.18
CA ARG A 203 9.81 14.13 -12.61
C ARG A 203 11.08 13.30 -12.78
N PRO A 204 11.00 12.00 -13.12
CA PRO A 204 12.19 11.17 -13.21
C PRO A 204 13.14 11.58 -14.35
N GLN A 205 12.66 12.28 -15.37
CA GLN A 205 13.48 12.80 -16.48
C GLN A 205 14.52 13.83 -16.00
N LEU A 206 14.33 14.42 -14.81
CA LEU A 206 15.29 15.34 -14.20
C LEU A 206 16.35 14.62 -13.35
N LEU A 207 16.23 13.30 -13.17
CA LEU A 207 17.14 12.49 -12.40
C LEU A 207 18.08 11.71 -13.33
N PRO A 208 19.36 11.55 -12.97
CA PRO A 208 20.24 10.61 -13.65
C PRO A 208 19.68 9.19 -13.63
N GLU A 209 19.92 8.42 -14.69
CA GLU A 209 19.47 7.04 -14.79
C GLU A 209 19.93 6.17 -13.61
N THR A 210 21.18 6.36 -13.18
CA THR A 210 21.73 5.67 -12.00
C THR A 210 20.97 5.98 -10.72
N THR A 211 20.50 7.23 -10.54
CA THR A 211 19.66 7.63 -9.40
C THR A 211 18.29 6.98 -9.49
N ARG A 212 17.65 6.97 -10.66
CA ARG A 212 16.36 6.29 -10.85
C ARG A 212 16.46 4.80 -10.56
N SER A 213 17.49 4.14 -11.09
CA SER A 213 17.77 2.72 -10.84
C SER A 213 17.94 2.43 -9.35
N ARG A 214 18.69 3.26 -8.61
CA ARG A 214 18.84 3.08 -7.14
C ARG A 214 17.52 3.26 -6.40
N ILE A 215 16.73 4.27 -6.76
CA ILE A 215 15.40 4.49 -6.16
C ILE A 215 14.51 3.27 -6.39
N MET A 216 14.47 2.76 -7.62
CA MET A 216 13.70 1.57 -7.98
C MET A 216 14.19 0.33 -7.24
N GLN A 217 15.51 0.16 -7.07
CA GLN A 217 16.03 -0.94 -6.26
C GLN A 217 15.51 -0.87 -4.81
N LYS A 218 15.58 0.30 -4.17
CA LYS A 218 15.09 0.50 -2.79
C LYS A 218 13.58 0.28 -2.66
N ILE A 219 12.80 0.61 -3.69
CA ILE A 219 11.36 0.35 -3.72
C ILE A 219 11.08 -1.16 -3.72
N LEU A 220 11.77 -1.92 -4.57
CA LEU A 220 11.57 -3.36 -4.68
C LEU A 220 12.14 -4.12 -3.48
N GLU A 221 13.21 -3.62 -2.86
CA GLU A 221 13.71 -4.10 -1.56
C GLU A 221 12.69 -3.84 -0.44
N ALA A 222 12.12 -2.63 -0.37
CA ALA A 222 11.09 -2.30 0.60
C ALA A 222 9.83 -3.17 0.43
N ASP A 223 9.37 -3.37 -0.81
CA ASP A 223 8.27 -4.30 -1.10
C ASP A 223 8.62 -5.73 -0.68
N THR A 224 9.85 -6.17 -0.96
CA THR A 224 10.31 -7.52 -0.59
C THR A 224 10.26 -7.73 0.92
N ILE A 225 10.66 -6.74 1.71
CA ILE A 225 10.53 -6.77 3.17
C ILE A 225 9.06 -6.86 3.60
N VAL A 226 8.19 -6.04 3.02
CA VAL A 226 6.75 -6.02 3.30
C VAL A 226 6.07 -7.36 2.94
N TYR A 227 6.42 -7.92 1.79
CA TYR A 227 5.92 -9.21 1.29
C TYR A 227 6.34 -10.36 2.21
N ASN A 228 7.62 -10.43 2.57
CA ASN A 228 8.15 -11.47 3.46
C ASN A 228 7.67 -11.30 4.91
N ALA A 229 7.15 -10.12 5.29
CA ALA A 229 6.42 -9.92 6.54
C ALA A 229 4.95 -10.39 6.46
N GLY A 230 4.52 -10.98 5.34
CA GLY A 230 3.21 -11.59 5.16
C GLY A 230 2.15 -10.69 4.50
N VAL A 231 2.53 -9.50 4.01
CA VAL A 231 1.59 -8.56 3.35
C VAL A 231 1.94 -8.39 1.87
N HIS A 232 1.02 -8.75 1.00
CA HIS A 232 1.09 -8.40 -0.41
C HIS A 232 0.38 -7.07 -0.66
N HIS A 233 1.11 -6.02 -1.06
CA HIS A 233 0.57 -4.68 -1.27
C HIS A 233 -0.52 -4.61 -2.38
N ARG A 234 -0.36 -5.40 -3.46
CA ARG A 234 -1.26 -5.51 -4.64
C ARG A 234 -1.42 -4.24 -5.50
N ASP A 235 -1.01 -3.07 -5.02
CA ASP A 235 -1.07 -1.81 -5.78
C ASP A 235 0.24 -1.02 -5.72
N MET A 236 1.35 -1.69 -6.05
CA MET A 236 2.67 -1.04 -6.08
C MET A 236 2.77 -0.09 -7.27
N SER A 237 2.57 1.20 -6.99
CA SER A 237 2.52 2.28 -7.96
C SER A 237 3.20 3.55 -7.42
N PRO A 238 3.71 4.45 -8.28
CA PRO A 238 4.34 5.70 -7.82
C PRO A 238 3.46 6.61 -6.95
N ARG A 239 2.13 6.48 -7.00
CA ARG A 239 1.22 7.25 -6.12
C ARG A 239 1.22 6.72 -4.67
N ASN A 240 1.66 5.48 -4.47
CA ASN A 240 1.66 4.78 -3.19
C ASN A 240 3.09 4.72 -2.57
N ILE A 241 4.00 5.56 -3.05
CA ILE A 241 5.40 5.61 -2.63
C ILE A 241 5.77 7.03 -2.25
N MET A 242 6.29 7.21 -1.04
CA MET A 242 6.85 8.46 -0.54
C MET A 242 8.37 8.39 -0.59
N LEU A 243 8.99 9.41 -1.19
CA LEU A 243 10.43 9.61 -1.22
C LEU A 243 10.80 10.68 -0.19
N VAL A 244 11.48 10.25 0.87
CA VAL A 244 11.92 11.12 1.96
C VAL A 244 13.39 11.46 1.78
N SER A 245 13.66 12.70 1.38
CA SER A 245 14.99 13.24 1.14
C SER A 245 15.15 14.60 1.79
N ARG A 246 16.33 14.88 2.34
CA ARG A 246 16.72 16.22 2.81
C ARG A 246 17.94 16.68 1.99
N PRO A 247 17.96 17.92 1.43
CA PRO A 247 16.91 18.94 1.44
C PRO A 247 15.86 18.78 0.34
N ASP A 248 16.16 18.05 -0.75
CA ASP A 248 15.28 17.86 -1.92
C ASP A 248 15.56 16.49 -2.56
N VAL A 249 14.53 15.79 -3.03
CA VAL A 249 14.62 14.51 -3.76
C VAL A 249 15.46 14.62 -5.04
N HIS A 250 15.50 15.79 -5.67
CA HIS A 250 16.32 16.03 -6.88
C HIS A 250 17.81 16.19 -6.59
N THR A 251 18.17 16.44 -5.32
CA THR A 251 19.57 16.69 -4.92
C THR A 251 20.13 15.61 -3.99
N ALA A 252 19.25 14.85 -3.32
CA ALA A 252 19.65 13.79 -2.43
C ALA A 252 20.10 12.56 -3.21
N SER A 253 21.27 12.02 -2.83
CA SER A 253 21.84 10.82 -3.44
C SER A 253 21.14 9.53 -3.02
N ASP A 254 20.38 9.54 -1.92
CA ASP A 254 19.79 8.33 -1.34
C ASP A 254 18.48 8.58 -0.53
N PRO A 255 17.32 8.73 -1.20
CA PRO A 255 16.03 8.90 -0.51
C PRO A 255 15.67 7.68 0.35
N ARG A 256 15.07 7.89 1.52
CA ARG A 256 14.31 6.84 2.21
C ARG A 256 13.00 6.61 1.45
N VAL A 257 12.69 5.35 1.19
CA VAL A 257 11.43 4.91 0.56
C VAL A 257 10.45 4.51 1.65
N VAL A 258 9.22 5.01 1.53
CA VAL A 258 8.10 4.64 2.41
C VAL A 258 6.90 4.25 1.55
N ILE A 259 6.40 3.03 1.74
CA ILE A 259 5.22 2.46 1.07
C ILE A 259 3.97 2.84 1.85
N ILE A 260 2.95 3.34 1.17
CA ILE A 260 1.70 3.81 1.77
C ILE A 260 0.50 3.21 1.02
N ASP A 261 -0.70 3.35 1.59
CA ASP A 261 -1.98 2.94 0.98
C ASP A 261 -2.17 1.42 0.78
N PHE A 262 -2.43 0.73 1.89
CA PHE A 262 -2.64 -0.73 1.93
C PHE A 262 -4.11 -1.14 1.79
N ASN A 263 -5.00 -0.28 1.27
CA ASN A 263 -6.45 -0.55 1.23
C ASN A 263 -6.86 -1.74 0.35
N VAL A 264 -6.03 -2.13 -0.61
CA VAL A 264 -6.25 -3.30 -1.49
C VAL A 264 -5.29 -4.45 -1.20
N SER A 265 -4.52 -4.37 -0.12
CA SER A 265 -3.53 -5.38 0.25
C SER A 265 -4.17 -6.68 0.73
N ASN A 266 -3.37 -7.76 0.73
CA ASN A 266 -3.74 -9.06 1.27
C ASN A 266 -2.71 -9.56 2.28
N LEU A 267 -3.20 -10.17 3.36
CA LEU A 267 -2.40 -11.08 4.18
C LEU A 267 -2.33 -12.44 3.49
N LEU A 268 -1.11 -12.92 3.29
CA LEU A 268 -0.85 -14.17 2.56
C LEU A 268 -1.51 -15.38 3.25
N ASP A 269 -1.53 -15.39 4.59
CA ASP A 269 -2.10 -16.50 5.36
C ASP A 269 -3.64 -16.50 5.43
N LEU A 270 -4.29 -15.37 5.12
CA LEU A 270 -5.75 -15.20 5.25
C LEU A 270 -6.49 -15.09 3.91
N SER A 271 -5.77 -14.92 2.80
CA SER A 271 -6.36 -14.72 1.49
C SER A 271 -6.59 -16.04 0.76
N ALA A 272 -7.84 -16.39 0.50
CA ALA A 272 -8.21 -17.58 -0.27
C ALA A 272 -7.79 -17.49 -1.75
N ARG A 273 -7.57 -16.27 -2.27
CA ARG A 273 -6.96 -16.03 -3.60
C ARG A 273 -5.45 -16.27 -3.64
N CYS A 274 -4.81 -16.62 -2.52
CA CYS A 274 -3.40 -17.03 -2.49
C CYS A 274 -3.18 -18.48 -2.95
N ARG A 275 -4.18 -19.16 -3.54
CA ARG A 275 -3.94 -20.38 -4.33
C ARG A 275 -3.08 -20.01 -5.55
N GLY A 276 -1.77 -20.09 -5.40
CA GLY A 276 -0.76 -19.70 -6.40
C GLY A 276 0.27 -18.69 -5.90
N ASP A 277 0.05 -18.04 -4.76
CA ASP A 277 1.10 -17.26 -4.09
C ASP A 277 2.04 -18.22 -3.35
N VAL A 278 3.30 -17.82 -3.21
CA VAL A 278 4.36 -18.63 -2.61
C VAL A 278 4.04 -18.90 -1.13
N ASN A 279 4.09 -20.16 -0.72
CA ASN A 279 3.98 -20.52 0.69
C ASN A 279 5.27 -20.09 1.42
N LEU A 280 5.24 -18.92 2.04
CA LEU A 280 6.40 -18.34 2.73
C LEU A 280 6.91 -19.25 3.84
N ASP A 281 6.03 -19.90 4.61
CA ASP A 281 6.45 -20.84 5.65
C ASP A 281 7.23 -22.03 5.07
N ALA A 282 6.81 -22.56 3.93
CA ALA A 282 7.53 -23.63 3.25
C ALA A 282 8.88 -23.13 2.71
N ILE A 283 8.91 -21.95 2.10
CA ILE A 283 10.14 -21.35 1.60
C ILE A 283 11.14 -21.06 2.72
N HIS A 284 10.73 -20.45 3.83
CA HIS A 284 11.62 -20.13 4.94
C HIS A 284 12.13 -21.40 5.65
N LYS A 285 11.41 -22.53 5.55
CA LYS A 285 11.93 -23.85 5.98
C LYS A 285 12.99 -24.39 5.03
N THR A 286 12.78 -24.26 3.72
CA THR A 286 13.71 -24.73 2.69
C THR A 286 14.97 -23.86 2.61
N TRP A 287 14.80 -22.54 2.68
CA TRP A 287 15.83 -21.53 2.50
C TRP A 287 15.92 -20.62 3.75
N PRO A 288 16.40 -21.13 4.90
CA PRO A 288 16.47 -20.34 6.13
C PRO A 288 17.28 -19.05 5.95
N GLY A 289 16.72 -17.93 6.39
CA GLY A 289 17.36 -16.62 6.32
C GLY A 289 17.29 -15.92 4.95
N ARG A 290 16.72 -16.56 3.93
CA ARG A 290 16.53 -15.95 2.60
C ARG A 290 15.10 -15.47 2.40
N MET A 291 14.97 -14.33 1.74
CA MET A 291 13.68 -13.73 1.38
C MET A 291 13.25 -14.14 -0.03
N VAL A 292 11.94 -14.20 -0.28
CA VAL A 292 11.41 -14.26 -1.64
C VAL A 292 11.63 -12.90 -2.31
N GLY A 293 12.64 -12.82 -3.19
CA GLY A 293 13.01 -11.60 -3.90
C GLY A 293 11.93 -11.07 -4.86
N PRO A 294 12.16 -9.90 -5.48
CA PRO A 294 11.12 -9.21 -6.27
C PRO A 294 10.89 -9.80 -7.65
N ILE A 295 11.85 -10.57 -8.21
CA ILE A 295 11.85 -11.01 -9.62
C ILE A 295 10.52 -11.68 -10.00
N THR A 296 10.09 -12.68 -9.26
CA THR A 296 8.89 -13.46 -9.58
C THR A 296 7.59 -12.67 -9.44
N ARG A 297 7.59 -11.57 -8.68
CA ARG A 297 6.42 -10.70 -8.46
C ARG A 297 6.34 -9.54 -9.45
N PHE A 298 7.50 -9.03 -9.89
CA PHE A 298 7.58 -7.82 -10.69
C PHE A 298 7.88 -8.07 -12.18
N TRP A 299 8.14 -9.31 -12.58
CA TRP A 299 8.28 -9.68 -13.99
C TRP A 299 7.02 -9.28 -14.79
N ASP A 300 7.18 -8.45 -15.82
CA ASP A 300 6.08 -7.85 -16.60
C ASP A 300 5.05 -7.05 -15.77
N LYS A 301 5.42 -6.57 -14.58
CA LYS A 301 4.56 -5.74 -13.70
C LYS A 301 5.10 -4.34 -13.44
N LEU A 302 6.16 -3.93 -14.15
CA LEU A 302 6.77 -2.61 -13.99
C LEU A 302 6.16 -1.52 -14.92
N THR A 303 5.08 -1.82 -15.65
CA THR A 303 4.50 -0.93 -16.68
C THR A 303 4.20 0.48 -16.21
N GLU A 304 3.66 0.69 -15.01
CA GLU A 304 3.42 2.06 -14.53
C GLU A 304 4.73 2.83 -14.28
N PHE A 305 5.80 2.13 -13.88
CA PHE A 305 7.14 2.71 -13.68
C PHE A 305 7.83 2.97 -15.02
N GLU A 306 7.68 2.07 -16.00
CA GLU A 306 8.15 2.23 -17.39
C GLU A 306 7.52 3.47 -18.03
N VAL A 307 6.18 3.55 -18.07
CA VAL A 307 5.44 4.66 -18.68
C VAL A 307 5.77 6.01 -18.04
N ARG A 308 6.13 6.01 -16.75
CA ARG A 308 6.54 7.24 -16.04
C ARG A 308 8.02 7.57 -16.19
N GLY A 309 8.83 6.69 -16.77
CA GLY A 309 10.25 6.90 -17.03
C GLY A 309 11.17 6.63 -15.84
N TRP A 310 10.78 5.74 -14.92
CA TRP A 310 11.60 5.31 -13.78
C TRP A 310 12.55 4.16 -14.11
N VAL A 311 12.14 3.29 -15.04
CA VAL A 311 12.92 2.23 -15.66
C VAL A 311 12.82 2.38 -17.18
N ALA A 312 13.69 1.72 -17.94
CA ALA A 312 13.62 1.73 -19.40
C ALA A 312 12.28 1.15 -19.89
N ASP A 313 11.67 1.78 -20.89
CA ASP A 313 10.38 1.43 -21.48
C ASP A 313 10.51 0.65 -22.80
N ASP A 314 11.73 0.24 -23.15
CA ASP A 314 11.99 -0.67 -24.25
C ASP A 314 11.49 -2.09 -23.92
N VAL A 315 10.99 -2.82 -24.94
CA VAL A 315 10.41 -4.16 -24.78
C VAL A 315 11.38 -5.10 -24.04
N GLY A 316 10.99 -5.52 -22.84
CA GLY A 316 11.75 -6.43 -21.99
C GLY A 316 12.92 -5.80 -21.23
N ALA A 317 13.25 -4.52 -21.45
CA ALA A 317 14.38 -3.88 -20.79
C ALA A 317 14.20 -3.76 -19.27
N ALA A 318 12.98 -3.50 -18.79
CA ALA A 318 12.68 -3.49 -17.36
C ALA A 318 12.90 -4.87 -16.71
N ASN A 319 12.58 -5.96 -17.41
CA ASN A 319 12.82 -7.33 -16.94
C ASN A 319 14.31 -7.66 -16.90
N GLU A 320 15.08 -7.28 -17.91
CA GLU A 320 16.54 -7.48 -17.90
C GLU A 320 17.22 -6.63 -16.81
N TRP A 321 16.74 -5.41 -16.58
CA TRP A 321 17.17 -4.59 -15.45
C TRP A 321 16.86 -5.25 -14.11
N LEU A 322 15.64 -5.75 -13.93
CA LEU A 322 15.19 -6.46 -12.73
C LEU A 322 16.04 -7.72 -12.49
N TRP A 323 16.29 -8.50 -13.54
CA TRP A 323 17.16 -9.68 -13.50
C TRP A 323 18.59 -9.31 -13.09
N GLY A 324 19.20 -8.32 -13.74
CA GLY A 324 20.56 -7.87 -13.44
C GLY A 324 20.73 -7.28 -12.04
N CYS A 325 19.69 -6.68 -11.47
CA CYS A 325 19.77 -6.09 -10.12
C CYS A 325 19.65 -7.14 -9.00
N PHE A 326 18.91 -8.23 -9.20
CA PHE A 326 18.44 -9.05 -8.07
C PHE A 326 18.72 -10.55 -8.18
N ARG A 327 19.09 -11.09 -9.34
CA ARG A 327 19.22 -12.55 -9.49
C ARG A 327 20.34 -13.15 -8.60
N ASP A 328 21.43 -12.40 -8.44
CA ASP A 328 22.66 -12.85 -7.76
C ASP A 328 22.69 -12.39 -6.28
N ARG A 329 21.56 -11.93 -5.75
CA ARG A 329 21.45 -11.46 -4.35
C ARG A 329 21.39 -12.64 -3.40
N GLU A 330 22.41 -12.81 -2.58
CA GLU A 330 22.54 -13.92 -1.62
C GLU A 330 21.46 -13.92 -0.53
N ASP A 331 20.92 -12.75 -0.20
CA ASP A 331 19.81 -12.57 0.73
C ASP A 331 18.47 -13.08 0.17
N TYR A 332 18.40 -13.42 -1.12
CA TYR A 332 17.20 -13.90 -1.78
C TYR A 332 17.26 -15.39 -2.12
N VAL A 333 16.07 -15.99 -2.22
CA VAL A 333 15.90 -17.33 -2.78
C VAL A 333 16.35 -17.31 -4.24
N PRO A 334 17.22 -18.24 -4.66
CA PRO A 334 17.68 -18.30 -6.04
C PRO A 334 16.51 -18.45 -7.03
N VAL A 335 16.68 -17.88 -8.22
CA VAL A 335 15.72 -17.99 -9.31
C VAL A 335 16.35 -18.59 -10.56
N VAL A 336 15.56 -19.35 -11.30
CA VAL A 336 15.91 -19.89 -12.62
C VAL A 336 15.01 -19.27 -13.67
N ARG A 337 15.59 -19.02 -14.85
CA ARG A 337 14.87 -18.53 -16.03
C ARG A 337 14.90 -19.64 -17.08
N GLY A 338 13.76 -19.91 -17.71
CA GLY A 338 13.69 -20.82 -18.85
C GLY A 338 14.40 -20.26 -20.08
N ASP A 339 14.49 -21.08 -21.14
CA ASP A 339 15.16 -20.68 -22.38
C ASP A 339 14.46 -19.50 -23.08
N SER A 340 13.15 -19.34 -22.85
CA SER A 340 12.38 -18.20 -23.35
C SER A 340 12.53 -16.99 -22.45
N ARG A 341 12.89 -15.85 -23.05
CA ARG A 341 12.95 -14.56 -22.35
C ARG A 341 11.59 -14.06 -21.86
N GLU A 342 10.51 -14.58 -22.43
CA GLU A 342 9.12 -14.21 -22.11
C GLU A 342 8.58 -14.96 -20.90
N GLU A 343 9.22 -16.06 -20.49
CA GLU A 343 8.79 -16.81 -19.31
C GLU A 343 9.21 -16.11 -18.02
N CYS A 344 8.25 -15.94 -17.11
CA CYS A 344 8.51 -15.44 -15.76
C CYS A 344 9.49 -16.39 -15.04
N PRO A 345 10.61 -15.89 -14.49
CA PRO A 345 11.52 -16.70 -13.70
C PRO A 345 10.80 -17.37 -12.53
N ARG A 346 11.29 -18.55 -12.16
CA ARG A 346 10.74 -19.36 -11.07
C ARG A 346 11.76 -19.45 -9.93
N LEU A 347 11.27 -19.58 -8.70
CA LEU A 347 12.14 -19.92 -7.58
C LEU A 347 12.74 -21.31 -7.85
N VAL A 348 14.01 -21.49 -7.48
CA VAL A 348 14.63 -22.82 -7.55
C VAL A 348 13.93 -23.75 -6.57
N ASP A 349 13.37 -24.83 -7.10
CA ASP A 349 12.80 -25.89 -6.28
C ASP A 349 13.92 -26.66 -5.56
N VAL A 350 13.61 -27.18 -4.38
CA VAL A 350 14.56 -27.87 -3.48
C VAL A 350 15.33 -28.99 -4.20
N GLU A 351 14.71 -29.60 -5.22
CA GLU A 351 15.27 -30.74 -5.96
C GLU A 351 16.26 -30.34 -7.08
N GLU A 352 16.17 -29.12 -7.62
CA GLU A 352 17.05 -28.66 -8.70
C GLU A 352 18.45 -28.25 -8.21
N PHE A 353 18.56 -27.71 -6.98
CA PHE A 353 19.84 -27.22 -6.46
C PHE A 353 20.83 -28.37 -6.19
N THR A 354 20.35 -29.55 -5.81
CA THR A 354 21.20 -30.75 -5.64
C THR A 354 21.80 -31.29 -6.94
N ARG A 355 21.24 -30.94 -8.11
CA ARG A 355 21.84 -31.32 -9.41
C ARG A 355 22.93 -30.36 -9.84
N CYS A 356 22.77 -29.05 -9.60
CA CYS A 356 23.76 -28.05 -10.00
C CYS A 356 25.07 -28.10 -9.19
N VAL A 357 25.02 -28.63 -7.95
CA VAL A 357 26.24 -28.81 -7.13
C VAL A 357 26.96 -30.12 -7.45
N SER A 358 26.31 -31.09 -8.11
CA SER A 358 26.91 -32.39 -8.45
C SER A 358 27.62 -32.45 -9.80
N GLU A 359 27.68 -31.34 -10.56
CA GLU A 359 28.33 -31.31 -11.89
C GLU A 359 29.70 -30.61 -11.89
N ASP A 360 30.25 -30.25 -10.71
CA ASP A 360 31.55 -29.57 -10.59
C ASP A 360 32.47 -30.18 -9.52
N ASP A 361 32.59 -31.52 -9.51
CA ASP A 361 33.69 -32.21 -8.82
C ASP A 361 34.54 -32.95 -9.87
N GLY A 362 35.49 -32.20 -10.44
CA GLY A 362 36.58 -32.73 -11.24
C GLY A 362 37.61 -33.47 -10.38
N GLU A 363 38.18 -34.52 -10.97
CA GLU A 363 39.48 -35.14 -10.68
C GLU A 363 39.82 -35.40 -9.19
N ASP A 364 39.43 -36.58 -8.70
CA ASP A 364 40.09 -37.21 -7.55
C ASP A 364 41.42 -37.85 -7.98
N ASP A 365 42.50 -37.09 -7.83
CA ASP A 365 43.85 -37.59 -7.61
C ASP A 365 44.00 -38.15 -6.17
N GLU A 366 44.82 -39.20 -6.05
CA GLU A 366 45.09 -40.02 -4.88
C GLU A 366 45.30 -39.29 -3.53
N VAL A 367 44.76 -39.83 -2.44
CA VAL A 367 45.49 -39.89 -1.15
C VAL A 367 45.23 -41.21 -0.42
N VAL A 368 46.26 -42.06 -0.42
CA VAL A 368 46.44 -43.22 0.46
C VAL A 368 46.69 -42.76 1.90
N PHE A 369 45.96 -43.31 2.89
CA PHE A 369 46.48 -43.40 4.27
C PHE A 369 46.17 -44.75 4.94
N ARG A 370 47.24 -45.34 5.49
CA ARG A 370 47.32 -46.59 6.26
C ARG A 370 47.03 -46.37 7.75
N GLY A 371 46.37 -47.36 8.37
CA GLY A 371 46.55 -47.82 9.78
C GLY A 371 45.94 -46.95 10.88
N TRP A 372 45.51 -47.45 12.06
CA TRP A 372 45.63 -48.75 12.76
C TRP A 372 44.53 -48.81 13.85
N GLY A 373 44.07 -50.03 14.17
CA GLY A 373 43.91 -50.53 15.56
C GLY A 373 42.68 -50.16 16.40
N ALA A 374 41.76 -51.13 16.54
CA ALA A 374 41.52 -51.89 17.77
C ALA A 374 40.88 -53.24 17.42
#